data_AF-A0A7Y9J6U3-F1
#
_entry.id   AF-A0A7Y9J6U3-F1
#
_cell.length_a   1.000
_cell.length_b   1.000
_cell.length_c   1.000
_cell.angle_alpha   90.00
_cell.angle_beta   90.00
_cell.angle_gamma   90.00
#
_symmetry.space_group_name_H-M   'P 1'
#
loop_
_entity.id
_entity.type
_entity.pdbx_description
1 polymer ?
#
loop_
_entity_poly.entity_id
_entity_poly.type
_entity_poly.pdbx_seq_one_letter_code
_entity_poly.pdbx_strand_id
1 'polypeptide(L)'
;MRRNPNTDDLTYLRTFADDDVIAVVELVRLGVPETTVYRRCRPGGPWRLLAPGVVLLTTGVPTRSQRLRAALLHGGPEHHFMTPDQVIETERQHRAYRSAGLHVIGIRPNRLRLDPDGLYRDVLDARRVAAALPPAEVTWRPDLPSAG
;
A
#
# COMPACT_ATOMS: atom_id res chain seq x y z
N MET A 1 -22.20 1.92 7.50
CA MET A 1 -20.97 2.68 7.80
C MET A 1 -21.37 4.14 8.05
N ARG A 2 -21.35 4.63 9.30
CA ARG A 2 -21.72 6.03 9.59
C ARG A 2 -20.61 6.94 9.04
N ARG A 3 -20.97 7.89 8.17
CA ARG A 3 -20.05 8.91 7.66
C ARG A 3 -19.56 9.74 8.85
N ASN A 4 -18.26 9.77 9.10
CA ASN A 4 -17.69 10.65 10.13
C ASN A 4 -17.88 12.10 9.65
N PRO A 5 -18.66 12.97 10.35
CA PRO A 5 -18.94 14.32 9.89
C PRO A 5 -17.70 15.19 9.70
N ASN A 6 -16.56 14.81 10.30
CA ASN A 6 -15.30 15.55 10.22
C ASN A 6 -14.44 15.20 8.99
N THR A 7 -14.88 14.29 8.11
CA THR A 7 -14.08 13.84 6.93
C THR A 7 -14.00 14.85 5.79
N ASP A 8 -14.84 15.87 5.83
CA ASP A 8 -14.78 17.05 4.94
C ASP A 8 -14.12 18.26 5.63
N ASP A 9 -13.86 18.20 6.93
CA ASP A 9 -13.21 19.26 7.68
C ASP A 9 -11.69 19.23 7.47
N LEU A 10 -11.22 20.10 6.58
CA LEU A 10 -9.80 20.25 6.28
C LEU A 10 -8.97 20.65 7.51
N THR A 11 -9.56 21.39 8.44
CA THR A 11 -8.88 21.82 9.68
C THR A 11 -8.59 20.61 10.56
N TYR A 12 -9.58 19.72 10.69
CA TYR A 12 -9.41 18.45 11.39
C TYR A 12 -8.38 17.55 10.72
N LEU A 13 -8.44 17.37 9.39
CA LEU A 13 -7.46 16.52 8.69
C LEU A 13 -6.02 17.04 8.83
N ARG A 14 -5.85 18.37 8.89
CA ARG A 14 -4.56 19.01 9.08
C ARG A 14 -3.92 18.76 10.44
N THR A 15 -4.69 18.44 11.49
CA THR A 15 -4.10 18.13 12.79
C THR A 15 -3.30 16.82 12.79
N PHE A 16 -3.50 15.97 11.76
CA PHE A 16 -2.78 14.71 11.55
C PHE A 16 -1.75 14.81 10.43
N ALA A 17 -1.68 15.95 9.74
CA ALA A 17 -0.75 16.18 8.66
C ALA A 17 0.52 16.85 9.21
N ASP A 18 1.65 16.48 8.62
CA ASP A 18 2.93 17.12 8.90
C ASP A 18 3.26 18.08 7.75
N ASP A 19 3.18 19.39 7.99
CA ASP A 19 3.38 20.43 6.96
C ASP A 19 2.40 20.28 5.77
N ASP A 20 1.13 20.01 6.08
CA ASP A 20 0.05 19.64 5.15
C ASP A 20 0.27 18.32 4.37
N VAL A 21 1.35 17.58 4.65
CA VAL A 21 1.65 16.28 4.05
C VAL A 21 1.10 15.15 4.93
N ILE A 22 0.35 14.24 4.33
CA ILE A 22 -0.27 13.12 5.05
C ILE A 22 -0.28 11.85 4.21
N ALA A 23 -0.15 10.70 4.87
CA ALA A 23 -0.29 9.40 4.22
C ALA A 23 -1.77 9.09 3.94
N VAL A 24 -2.05 8.47 2.79
CA VAL A 24 -3.41 8.05 2.40
C VAL A 24 -4.01 7.09 3.42
N VAL A 25 -3.19 6.19 3.99
CA VAL A 25 -3.61 5.25 5.04
C VAL A 25 -4.15 5.97 6.27
N GLU A 26 -3.59 7.13 6.62
CA GLU A 26 -4.03 7.92 7.77
C GLU A 26 -5.35 8.64 7.48
N LEU A 27 -5.50 9.21 6.27
CA LEU A 27 -6.78 9.76 5.81
C LEU A 27 -7.91 8.71 5.84
N VAL A 28 -7.61 7.47 5.45
CA VAL A 28 -8.56 6.35 5.51
C VAL A 28 -8.91 5.99 6.95
N ARG A 29 -7.94 5.95 7.87
CA ARG A 29 -8.19 5.74 9.31
C ARG A 29 -9.07 6.84 9.91
N LEU A 30 -8.91 8.08 9.45
CA LEU A 30 -9.76 9.22 9.86
C LEU A 30 -11.18 9.16 9.24
N GLY A 31 -11.43 8.21 8.34
CA GLY A 31 -12.72 7.92 7.74
C GLY A 31 -12.91 8.47 6.33
N VAL A 32 -11.87 9.05 5.70
CA VAL A 32 -11.93 9.53 4.32
C VAL A 32 -11.69 8.34 3.38
N PRO A 33 -12.69 7.88 2.60
CA PRO A 33 -12.49 6.71 1.75
C PRO A 33 -11.37 6.94 0.74
N GLU A 34 -10.56 5.92 0.46
CA GLU A 34 -9.39 6.02 -0.43
C GLU A 34 -9.78 6.54 -1.83
N THR A 35 -10.92 6.09 -2.36
CA THR A 35 -11.48 6.58 -3.63
C THR A 35 -11.80 8.07 -3.59
N THR A 36 -12.19 8.60 -2.43
CA THR A 36 -12.42 10.03 -2.20
C THR A 36 -11.10 10.80 -2.13
N VAL A 37 -10.08 10.23 -1.49
CA VAL A 37 -8.73 10.83 -1.46
C VAL A 37 -8.18 11.00 -2.87
N TYR A 38 -8.15 9.95 -3.68
CA TYR A 38 -7.66 10.04 -5.06
C TYR A 38 -8.54 10.91 -5.95
N ARG A 39 -9.87 10.90 -5.76
CA ARG A 39 -10.77 11.83 -6.46
C ARG A 39 -10.43 13.29 -6.15
N ARG A 40 -10.11 13.62 -4.89
CA ARG A 40 -9.68 14.97 -4.46
C ARG A 40 -8.30 15.35 -4.99
N CYS A 41 -7.47 14.39 -5.40
CA CYS A 41 -6.16 14.61 -6.00
C CYS A 41 -6.17 14.77 -7.53
N ARG A 42 -7.33 14.60 -8.19
CA ARG A 42 -7.46 14.78 -9.64
C ARG A 42 -7.19 16.25 -10.04
N PRO A 43 -6.85 16.52 -11.32
CA PRO A 43 -6.68 17.89 -11.80
C PRO A 43 -7.86 18.81 -11.41
N GLY A 44 -7.56 19.97 -10.84
CA GLY A 44 -8.56 20.91 -10.32
C GLY A 44 -9.14 20.55 -8.94
N GLY A 45 -8.74 19.42 -8.35
CA GLY A 45 -9.11 19.03 -7.00
C GLY A 45 -8.37 19.81 -5.90
N PRO A 46 -8.87 19.77 -4.66
CA PRO A 46 -8.32 20.55 -3.55
C PRO A 46 -6.98 20.02 -3.03
N TRP A 47 -6.58 18.80 -3.39
CA TRP A 47 -5.39 18.12 -2.89
C TRP A 47 -4.46 17.73 -4.04
N ARG A 48 -3.21 17.42 -3.71
CA ARG A 48 -2.19 16.99 -4.67
C ARG A 48 -1.52 15.70 -4.22
N LEU A 49 -1.39 14.73 -5.12
CA LEU A 49 -0.58 13.55 -4.87
C LEU A 49 0.92 13.92 -4.98
N LEU A 50 1.71 13.70 -3.93
CA LEU A 50 3.16 13.97 -3.91
C LEU A 50 4.00 12.74 -4.24
N ALA A 51 3.53 11.57 -3.83
CA ALA A 51 4.10 10.25 -4.10
C ALA A 51 2.97 9.21 -4.00
N PRO A 52 3.14 7.97 -4.48
CA PRO A 52 2.15 6.92 -4.28
C PRO A 52 1.83 6.76 -2.79
N GLY A 53 0.57 6.96 -2.41
CA GLY A 53 0.10 6.91 -1.02
C GLY A 53 0.40 8.14 -0.16
N VAL A 54 0.94 9.23 -0.70
CA VAL A 54 1.20 10.49 0.04
C VAL A 54 0.53 11.68 -0.62
N VAL A 55 -0.24 12.42 0.16
CA VAL A 55 -1.05 13.56 -0.30
C VAL A 55 -0.64 14.84 0.40
N LEU A 56 -0.62 15.93 -0.36
CA LEU A 56 -0.61 17.30 0.14
C LEU A 56 -2.04 17.81 0.20
N LEU A 57 -2.47 18.28 1.37
CA LEU A 57 -3.83 18.78 1.62
C LEU A 57 -4.08 20.21 1.08
N THR A 58 -3.27 20.65 0.11
CA THR A 58 -3.37 21.96 -0.54
C THR A 58 -3.14 21.86 -2.05
N THR A 59 -3.54 22.90 -2.78
CA THR A 59 -3.36 23.01 -4.23
C THR A 59 -2.05 23.70 -4.64
N GLY A 60 -1.32 24.26 -3.66
CA GLY A 60 -0.10 25.04 -3.88
C GLY A 60 1.05 24.24 -4.50
N VAL A 61 2.06 24.96 -4.99
CA VAL A 61 3.32 24.34 -5.41
C VAL A 61 4.00 23.75 -4.16
N PRO A 62 4.30 22.45 -4.11
CA PRO A 62 4.92 21.84 -2.94
C PRO A 62 6.27 22.51 -2.63
N THR A 63 6.54 22.75 -1.35
CA THR A 63 7.84 23.25 -0.91
C THR A 63 8.89 22.13 -0.92
N ARG A 64 10.18 22.48 -0.76
CA ARG A 64 11.25 21.48 -0.59
C ARG A 64 11.04 20.64 0.67
N SER A 65 10.59 21.25 1.77
CA SER A 65 10.23 20.58 3.03
C SER A 65 9.15 19.52 2.79
N GLN A 66 8.05 19.90 2.15
CA GLN A 66 6.93 19.00 1.87
C GLN A 66 7.33 17.84 0.96
N ARG A 67 8.17 18.08 -0.06
CA ARG A 67 8.71 17.00 -0.90
C ARG A 67 9.59 16.03 -0.09
N LEU A 68 10.41 16.54 0.83
CA LEU A 68 11.26 15.69 1.67
C LEU A 68 10.43 14.84 2.63
N ARG A 69 9.44 15.45 3.31
CA ARG A 69 8.49 14.72 4.18
C ARG A 69 7.74 13.65 3.39
N ALA A 70 7.30 13.96 2.17
CA ALA A 70 6.63 12.99 1.31
C ALA A 70 7.53 11.83 0.91
N ALA A 71 8.81 12.10 0.61
CA ALA A 71 9.79 11.05 0.32
C ALA A 71 10.05 10.15 1.53
N LEU A 72 10.15 10.73 2.73
CA LEU A 72 10.34 9.99 3.98
C LEU A 72 9.12 9.12 4.31
N LEU A 73 7.92 9.68 4.19
CA LEU A 73 6.68 8.91 4.36
C LEU A 73 6.63 7.77 3.35
N HIS A 74 6.82 8.05 2.06
CA HIS A 74 6.74 7.05 1.00
C HIS A 74 7.78 5.93 1.14
N GLY A 75 9.00 6.25 1.60
CA GLY A 75 10.09 5.31 1.79
C GLY A 75 10.11 4.60 3.15
N GLY A 76 9.33 5.09 4.12
CA GLY A 76 9.32 4.60 5.50
C GLY A 76 8.51 3.30 5.69
N PRO A 77 8.79 2.52 6.75
CA PRO A 77 8.01 1.33 7.10
C PRO A 77 6.54 1.63 7.41
N GLU A 78 6.23 2.87 7.82
CA GLU A 78 4.84 3.37 7.98
C GLU A 78 4.06 3.40 6.66
N HIS A 79 4.74 3.42 5.50
CA HIS A 79 4.14 3.19 4.18
C HIS A 79 3.97 1.70 3.91
N HIS A 80 3.09 1.07 4.68
CA HIS A 80 2.43 -0.12 4.17
C HIS A 80 1.49 0.36 3.06
N PHE A 81 1.77 -0.02 1.80
CA PHE A 81 1.03 0.36 0.58
C PHE A 81 -0.45 -0.08 0.57
N MET A 82 -0.97 -0.54 1.70
CA MET A 82 -2.30 -1.06 1.86
C MET A 82 -3.00 -0.30 2.99
N THR A 83 -4.18 0.24 2.70
CA THR A 83 -5.13 0.71 3.70
C THR A 83 -5.53 -0.44 4.64
N PRO A 84 -6.07 -0.17 5.85
CA PRO A 84 -6.49 -1.26 6.74
C PRO A 84 -7.47 -2.23 6.07
N ASP A 85 -8.39 -1.73 5.26
CA ASP A 85 -9.31 -2.57 4.49
C ASP A 85 -8.58 -3.42 3.43
N GLN A 86 -7.59 -2.85 2.74
CA GLN A 86 -6.74 -3.60 1.80
C GLN A 86 -5.88 -4.65 2.51
N VAL A 87 -5.43 -4.39 3.75
CA VAL A 87 -4.73 -5.39 4.57
C VAL A 87 -5.68 -6.52 4.94
N ILE A 88 -6.88 -6.20 5.43
CA ILE A 88 -7.91 -7.19 5.77
C ILE A 88 -8.28 -8.03 4.54
N GLU A 89 -8.46 -7.41 3.39
CA GLU A 89 -8.78 -8.10 2.14
C GLU A 89 -7.60 -8.96 1.67
N THR A 90 -6.37 -8.46 1.75
CA THR A 90 -5.16 -9.24 1.44
C THR A 90 -5.03 -10.44 2.36
N GLU A 91 -5.29 -10.28 3.65
CA GLU A 91 -5.30 -11.39 4.60
C GLU A 91 -6.41 -12.42 4.30
N ARG A 92 -7.61 -11.94 3.92
CA ARG A 92 -8.72 -12.80 3.50
C ARG A 92 -8.35 -13.59 2.25
N GLN A 93 -7.78 -12.92 1.25
CA GLN A 93 -7.29 -13.52 0.01
C GLN A 93 -6.19 -14.55 0.30
N HIS A 94 -5.19 -14.22 1.12
CA HIS A 94 -4.11 -15.12 1.50
C HIS A 94 -4.61 -16.34 2.29
N ARG A 95 -5.63 -16.17 3.14
CA ARG A 95 -6.32 -17.29 3.81
C ARG A 95 -7.04 -18.19 2.80
N ALA A 96 -7.76 -17.61 1.85
CA ALA A 96 -8.43 -18.36 0.78
C ALA A 96 -7.42 -19.17 -0.06
N TYR A 97 -6.30 -18.55 -0.46
CA TYR A 97 -5.21 -19.23 -1.16
C TYR A 97 -4.64 -20.40 -0.34
N ARG A 98 -4.36 -20.19 0.95
CA ARG A 98 -3.86 -21.27 1.80
C ARG A 98 -4.85 -22.42 1.94
N SER A 99 -6.15 -22.14 2.02
CA SER A 99 -7.17 -23.19 2.04
C SER A 99 -7.24 -24.01 0.75
N ALA A 100 -6.80 -23.42 -0.36
CA ALA A 100 -6.66 -24.08 -1.66
C ALA A 100 -5.27 -24.71 -1.88
N GLY A 101 -4.42 -24.79 -0.85
CA GLY A 101 -3.07 -25.36 -0.95
C GLY A 101 -1.99 -24.40 -1.46
N LEU A 102 -2.30 -23.10 -1.60
CA LEU A 102 -1.38 -22.10 -2.15
C LEU A 102 -0.77 -21.23 -1.07
N HIS A 103 0.55 -21.05 -1.12
CA HIS A 103 1.26 -20.08 -0.30
C HIS A 103 1.79 -18.92 -1.16
N VAL A 104 1.18 -17.75 -1.01
CA VAL A 104 1.57 -16.53 -1.72
C VAL A 104 2.48 -15.68 -0.82
N ILE A 105 3.62 -15.25 -1.37
CA ILE A 105 4.55 -14.33 -0.72
C ILE A 105 4.62 -13.02 -1.49
N GLY A 106 4.59 -11.90 -0.76
CA GLY A 106 4.83 -10.58 -1.33
C GLY A 106 6.32 -10.26 -1.35
N ILE A 107 6.86 -9.90 -2.52
CA ILE A 107 8.27 -9.49 -2.67
C ILE A 107 8.30 -7.98 -2.92
N ARG A 108 9.08 -7.25 -2.12
CA ARG A 108 9.37 -5.84 -2.43
C ARG A 108 10.42 -5.78 -3.55
N PRO A 109 10.20 -5.06 -4.66
CA PRO A 109 11.13 -5.03 -5.80
C PRO A 109 12.56 -4.63 -5.43
N ASN A 110 12.75 -3.72 -4.47
CA ASN A 110 14.07 -3.30 -4.02
C ASN A 110 14.86 -4.42 -3.32
N ARG A 111 14.19 -5.40 -2.70
CA ARG A 111 14.85 -6.51 -1.98
C ARG A 111 15.67 -7.37 -2.93
N LEU A 112 15.19 -7.56 -4.17
CA LEU A 112 15.93 -8.27 -5.21
C LEU A 112 17.31 -7.65 -5.50
N ARG A 113 17.43 -6.32 -5.39
CA ARG A 113 18.69 -5.60 -5.66
C ARG A 113 19.57 -5.47 -4.43
N LEU A 114 18.97 -5.28 -3.26
CA LEU A 114 19.68 -4.93 -2.02
C LEU A 114 20.03 -6.13 -1.15
N ASP A 115 19.30 -7.23 -1.27
CA ASP A 115 19.46 -8.44 -0.44
C ASP A 115 18.95 -9.69 -1.18
N PRO A 116 19.63 -10.10 -2.28
CA PRO A 116 19.21 -11.26 -3.08
C PRO A 116 19.30 -12.57 -2.29
N ASP A 117 20.31 -12.73 -1.41
CA ASP A 117 20.49 -13.94 -0.61
C ASP A 117 19.43 -14.08 0.47
N GLY A 118 19.00 -12.96 1.09
CA GLY A 118 17.86 -12.94 1.99
C GLY A 118 16.56 -13.31 1.28
N LEU A 119 16.32 -12.73 0.10
CA LEU A 119 15.17 -13.09 -0.71
C LEU A 119 15.16 -14.58 -1.09
N TYR A 120 16.30 -15.14 -1.48
CA TYR A 120 16.40 -16.55 -1.81
C TYR A 120 16.04 -17.45 -0.62
N ARG A 121 16.51 -17.11 0.59
CA ARG A 121 16.11 -17.80 1.82
C ARG A 121 14.61 -17.70 2.08
N ASP A 122 14.02 -16.51 1.93
CA ASP A 122 12.58 -16.31 2.08
C ASP A 122 11.78 -17.20 1.11
N VAL A 123 12.24 -17.35 -0.13
CA VAL A 123 11.62 -18.23 -1.14
C VAL A 123 11.72 -19.71 -0.73
N LEU A 124 12.89 -20.14 -0.23
CA LEU A 124 13.07 -21.52 0.25
C LEU A 124 12.20 -21.82 1.47
N ASP A 125 12.07 -20.86 2.39
CA ASP A 125 11.19 -20.96 3.55
C ASP A 125 9.73 -21.06 3.10
N ALA A 126 9.31 -20.21 2.17
CA ALA A 126 7.96 -20.24 1.60
C ALA A 126 7.66 -21.58 0.93
N ARG A 127 8.64 -22.15 0.21
CA ARG A 127 8.50 -23.49 -0.40
C ARG A 127 8.31 -24.57 0.65
N ARG A 128 9.02 -24.51 1.79
CA ARG A 128 8.82 -25.46 2.90
C ARG A 128 7.42 -25.34 3.50
N VAL A 129 6.90 -24.12 3.67
CA VAL A 129 5.52 -23.89 4.12
C VAL A 129 4.52 -24.46 3.12
N ALA A 130 4.70 -24.19 1.83
CA ALA A 130 3.81 -24.69 0.77
C ALA A 130 3.77 -26.23 0.73
N ALA A 131 4.90 -26.90 0.94
CA ALA A 131 4.98 -28.36 0.97
C ALA A 131 4.20 -29.01 2.12
N ALA A 132 3.87 -28.24 3.18
CA ALA A 132 3.06 -28.72 4.29
C ALA A 132 1.55 -28.48 4.11
N LEU A 133 1.14 -27.79 3.03
CA LEU A 133 -0.26 -27.53 2.72
C LEU A 133 -0.89 -28.70 1.94
N PRO A 134 -2.23 -28.79 1.88
CA PRO A 134 -2.92 -29.69 0.96
C PRO A 134 -2.45 -29.47 -0.49
N PRO A 135 -2.41 -30.52 -1.33
CA PRO A 135 -2.08 -30.37 -2.74
C PRO A 135 -3.03 -29.37 -3.42
N ALA A 136 -2.48 -28.37 -4.10
CA ALA A 136 -3.28 -27.42 -4.84
C ALA A 136 -3.70 -28.00 -6.20
N GLU A 137 -4.99 -28.00 -6.50
CA GLU A 137 -5.53 -28.31 -7.83
C GLU A 137 -5.42 -27.09 -8.76
N VAL A 138 -4.18 -26.67 -9.05
CA VAL A 138 -3.93 -25.54 -9.95
C VAL A 138 -2.95 -25.92 -11.05
N THR A 139 -3.21 -25.40 -12.24
CA THR A 139 -2.29 -25.51 -13.37
C THR A 139 -1.57 -24.19 -13.53
N TRP A 140 -0.24 -24.22 -13.46
CA TRP A 140 0.56 -23.05 -13.80
C TRP A 140 0.36 -22.67 -15.27
N ARG A 141 0.12 -21.38 -15.52
CA ARG A 141 0.12 -20.80 -16.86
C ARG A 141 1.14 -19.65 -16.89
N PRO A 142 2.09 -19.64 -17.83
CA PRO A 142 2.98 -18.51 -18.01
C PRO A 142 2.20 -17.30 -18.51
N ASP A 143 2.25 -16.20 -17.76
CA ASP A 143 1.63 -14.94 -18.16
C ASP A 143 2.58 -14.03 -18.96
N LEU A 144 3.88 -14.37 -19.03
CA LEU A 144 4.89 -13.68 -19.82
C LEU A 144 5.76 -14.69 -20.59
N PRO A 145 6.15 -14.37 -21.85
CA PRO A 145 7.07 -15.22 -22.59
C PRO A 145 8.41 -15.32 -21.84
N SER A 146 8.90 -16.55 -21.69
CA SER A 146 10.22 -16.82 -21.12
C SER A 146 11.27 -16.01 -21.88
N ALA A 147 12.04 -15.18 -21.18
CA ALA A 147 13.22 -14.57 -21.77
C ALA A 147 14.20 -15.70 -22.11
N GLY A 148 14.36 -15.96 -23.41
CA GLY A 148 15.35 -16.89 -23.96
C GLY A 148 16.76 -16.33 -23.91
#